data_AF-A0A4Q6DWW3-F1
#
_entry.id   AF-A0A4Q6DWW3-F1
#
_cell.length_a   1.000
_cell.length_b   1.000
_cell.length_c   1.000
_cell.angle_alpha   90.00
_cell.angle_beta   90.00
_cell.angle_gamma   90.00
#
_symmetry.space_group_name_H-M   'P 1'
#
loop_
_entity.id
_entity.type
_entity.pdbx_description
1 polymer ?
#
loop_
_entity_poly.entity_id
_entity_poly.type
_entity_poly.pdbx_seq_one_letter_code
_entity_poly.pdbx_strand_id
1 'polypeptide(L)' 'LLVNDKLIARGEVVVVNEKFGLRLTDIISPVERIEQLK' A
#
# COMPACT_ATOMS: atom_id res chain seq x y z
N LEU A 1 -2.22 -3.44 2.78
CA LEU A 1 -0.77 -3.50 2.54
C LEU A 1 -0.04 -3.19 3.81
N LEU A 2 0.80 -4.13 4.25
CA LEU A 2 1.56 -4.04 5.48
C LEU A 2 3.04 -3.82 5.15
N VAL A 3 3.71 -2.99 5.93
CA VAL A 3 5.17 -2.88 5.96
C VAL A 3 5.58 -2.97 7.42
N ASN A 4 6.47 -3.90 7.76
CA ASN A 4 6.86 -4.19 9.14
C ASN A 4 5.64 -4.35 10.07
N ASP A 5 4.66 -5.15 9.63
CA ASP A 5 3.40 -5.44 10.33
C ASP A 5 2.47 -4.22 10.59
N LYS A 6 2.78 -3.05 10.00
CA LYS A 6 1.98 -1.83 10.11
C LYS A 6 1.21 -1.56 8.83
N LEU A 7 -0.07 -1.18 8.94
CA LEU A 7 -0.96 -0.95 7.79
C LEU A 7 -0.66 0.40 7.14
N ILE A 8 -0.06 0.38 5.95
CA ILE A 8 0.38 1.61 5.25
C ILE A 8 -0.57 2.01 4.12
N ALA A 9 -1.24 1.04 3.49
CA ALA A 9 -2.11 1.31 2.35
C ALA A 9 -3.21 0.28 2.18
N ARG A 10 -4.25 0.66 1.43
CA ARG A 10 -5.33 -0.20 0.95
C ARG A 10 -5.31 -0.21 -0.57
N GLY A 11 -5.81 -1.30 -1.15
CA GLY A 11 -5.83 -1.45 -2.59
C GLY A 11 -6.61 -2.67 -3.01
N GLU A 12 -6.72 -2.80 -4.32
CA GLU A 12 -7.43 -3.88 -4.98
C GLU A 12 -6.52 -4.56 -6.00
N VAL A 13 -6.74 -5.85 -6.21
CA VAL A 13 -6.00 -6.64 -7.19
C VAL A 13 -6.52 -6.28 -8.58
N VAL A 14 -5.60 -6.01 -9.49
CA VAL A 14 -5.90 -5.72 -10.89
C VAL A 14 -5.09 -6.62 -11.80
N VAL A 15 -5.60 -6.88 -13.00
CA VAL A 15 -4.87 -7.60 -14.04
C VAL A 15 -4.75 -6.68 -15.25
N VAL A 16 -3.53 -6.44 -15.71
CA VAL A 16 -3.24 -5.60 -16.88
C VAL A 16 -2.24 -6.33 -17.76
N ASN A 17 -2.57 -6.50 -19.04
CA ASN A 17 -1.73 -7.24 -20.00
C ASN A 17 -1.31 -8.62 -19.45
N GLU A 18 -2.29 -9.36 -18.91
CA GLU A 18 -2.08 -10.70 -18.30
C GLU A 18 -1.14 -10.72 -17.08
N LYS A 19 -0.77 -9.56 -16.54
CA LYS A 19 0.05 -9.43 -15.32
C LYS A 19 -0.80 -8.99 -14.15
N PHE A 20 -0.60 -9.64 -13.00
CA PHE A 20 -1.18 -9.21 -11.74
C PHE A 20 -0.49 -7.95 -11.22
N GLY A 21 -1.28 -7.02 -10.71
CA GLY A 21 -0.84 -5.83 -10.01
C GLY A 21 -1.75 -5.52 -8.85
N LEU A 22 -1.33 -4.56 -8.03
CA LEU A 22 -2.13 -4.04 -6.94
C LEU A 22 -2.30 -2.54 -7.15
N ARG A 23 -3.54 -2.09 -7.33
CA ARG A 23 -3.86 -0.66 -7.45
C ARG A 23 -4.15 -0.11 -6.06
N LEU A 24 -3.38 0.90 -5.65
CA LEU A 24 -3.61 1.58 -4.38
C LEU A 24 -4.89 2.43 -4.48
N THR A 25 -5.78 2.26 -3.52
CA THR A 25 -7.01 3.07 -3.39
C THR A 25 -6.87 4.11 -2.28
N ASP A 26 -6.04 3.83 -1.29
CA ASP A 26 -5.77 4.72 -0.17
C ASP A 26 -4.37 4.44 0.40
N ILE A 27 -3.68 5.47 0.86
CA ILE A 27 -2.33 5.38 1.41
C ILE A 27 -2.09 6.50 2.43
N ILE A 28 -1.49 6.14 3.56
CA ILE A 28 -1.17 7.13 4.59
C ILE A 28 -0.15 8.15 4.09
N SER A 29 -0.19 9.35 4.69
CA SER A 29 0.70 10.45 4.34
C SER A 29 2.18 10.07 4.51
N PRO A 30 3.11 10.70 3.77
CA PRO A 30 4.53 10.43 3.93
C PRO A 30 5.04 10.66 5.37
N VAL A 31 4.52 11.68 6.07
CA VAL A 31 4.89 11.99 7.45
C VAL A 31 4.45 10.86 8.38
N GLU A 32 3.18 10.47 8.31
CA GLU A 32 2.64 9.37 9.12
C GLU A 32 3.34 8.04 8.82
N ARG A 33 3.73 7.80 7.56
CA ARG A 33 4.50 6.61 7.18
C ARG A 33 5.86 6.57 7.85
N ILE A 34 6.57 7.69 7.91
CA ILE A 34 7.88 7.76 8.58
C ILE A 34 7.70 7.56 10.08
N GLU A 35 6.68 8.16 10.69
CA GLU A 35 6.37 8.00 12.11
C GLU A 35 6.03 6.55 12.47
N GLN A 36 5.20 5.91 11.65
CA GLN A 36 4.85 4.51 11.84
C GLN A 36 6.03 3.59 11.58
N LEU A 37 7.01 3.90 10.74
CA LEU A 37 8.12 2.98 10.43
C LEU A 37 9.38 3.18 11.30
N LYS A 38 9.35 4.12 12.24
CA LYS A 38 10.28 4.12 13.38
C LYS A 38 10.04 2.90 14.27
#